data_AF-A0A2T4VDY2-F1
#
_entry.id   AF-A0A2T4VDY2-F1
#
_cell.length_a   1.000
_cell.length_b   1.000
_cell.length_c   1.000
_cell.angle_alpha   90.00
_cell.angle_beta   90.00
_cell.angle_gamma   90.00
#
_symmetry.space_group_name_H-M   'P 1'
#
loop_
_entity.id
_entity.type
_entity.pdbx_description
1 polymer ?
#
loop_
_entity_poly.entity_id
_entity_poly.type
_entity_poly.pdbx_seq_one_letter_code
_entity_poly.pdbx_strand_id
1 'polypeptide(L)'
;MNVQAMADPSAPSEANPLPTSAEIIGFLVKTLEVELGHDIKARTWRNYITGKPVSEKTQEAIFDALTLALLGPAVPTGDVPLPSRQVAPAEEVIRGIRDVLMFQARHWDDIRAQLPAGASPKAVPLLAIIALRLAIIDLALRVATLFVLRKDIQPPKERTASEVSETPELEDNVLGQLLRELIKLSRLTRDEFARKLGVSKQALDKWLDGRELPPALRLEEIVDLVVKQTGTTRDSTPVRLLLRGLRLLSKLVRPLEAFIGHKQFEQLGLAFLRITRSLWLYIARIHIHPEEFQAQMYGELILLGSHSGWGQHILRESAPEEKDIVWSGLIRAAGMDWADMLTFIQQVANNLASMERIANSEGLRHIDLEEQAETSLLMAFAPDDALPVFLSRLRTAPPEHRAMANWYFLGLRLEGIRELPDGPEKRSELARLAESCRLAASTSPWQPESFNCLAWLCHGERILLLLQPFNDISMENRATLVRAGREFIAALDDAPRTPPPADMRNWNEHMSKLREQVADLCDRLEAMDQE
;
A
#
# COMPACT_ATOMS: atom_id res chain seq x y z
N MET A 1 4.22 13.71 -34.68
CA MET A 1 3.07 14.49 -34.15
C MET A 1 2.87 14.06 -32.71
N ASN A 2 3.42 14.86 -31.79
CA ASN A 2 3.29 14.69 -30.35
C ASN A 2 1.96 15.26 -29.88
N VAL A 3 1.24 14.52 -29.05
CA VAL A 3 0.28 15.09 -28.10
C VAL A 3 0.71 14.60 -26.72
N GLN A 4 1.60 15.37 -26.10
CA GLN A 4 1.75 15.41 -24.66
C GLN A 4 0.44 15.94 -24.10
N ALA A 5 -0.27 15.12 -23.35
CA ALA A 5 -1.29 15.61 -22.43
C ALA A 5 -0.56 16.39 -21.33
N MET A 6 -0.54 17.71 -21.47
CA MET A 6 -0.08 18.61 -20.41
C MET A 6 -1.00 18.43 -19.21
N ALA A 7 -0.42 18.06 -18.08
CA ALA A 7 -1.09 18.13 -16.79
C ALA A 7 -1.51 19.60 -16.53
N ASP A 8 -2.76 19.78 -16.14
CA ASP A 8 -3.36 21.06 -15.83
C ASP A 8 -2.65 21.69 -14.60
N PRO A 9 -2.00 22.86 -14.73
CA PRO A 9 -1.25 23.50 -13.66
C PRO A 9 -2.15 24.19 -12.61
N SER A 10 -3.45 23.91 -12.60
CA SER A 10 -4.43 24.45 -11.65
C SER A 10 -4.89 23.45 -10.58
N ALA A 11 -4.37 22.22 -10.58
CA ALA A 11 -4.60 21.28 -9.48
C ALA A 11 -3.82 21.75 -8.24
N PRO A 12 -4.48 21.94 -7.08
CA PRO A 12 -3.79 22.40 -5.88
C PRO A 12 -2.69 21.39 -5.53
N SER A 13 -1.45 21.88 -5.41
CA SER A 13 -0.47 21.17 -4.62
C SER A 13 -1.05 20.96 -3.21
N GLU A 14 -0.83 19.78 -2.63
CA GLU A 14 -1.12 19.44 -1.23
C GLU A 14 -2.55 19.00 -0.91
N ALA A 15 -2.88 17.75 -1.25
CA ALA A 15 -3.85 16.99 -0.47
C ALA A 15 -3.33 15.56 -0.31
N ASN A 16 -3.07 15.18 0.95
CA ASN A 16 -2.85 13.79 1.31
C ASN A 16 -4.00 12.94 0.74
N PRO A 17 -3.71 11.85 0.00
CA PRO A 17 -4.71 11.05 -0.72
C PRO A 17 -5.67 10.31 0.21
N LEU A 18 -5.32 10.14 1.48
CA LEU A 18 -6.19 9.49 2.46
C LEU A 18 -7.22 10.48 3.02
N PRO A 19 -8.49 10.04 3.19
CA PRO A 19 -9.53 10.88 3.78
C PRO A 19 -9.20 11.18 5.26
N THR A 20 -9.58 12.35 5.74
CA THR A 20 -9.56 12.70 7.18
C THR A 20 -10.59 11.88 7.95
N SER A 21 -10.37 11.72 9.26
CA SER A 21 -11.37 11.10 10.15
C SER A 21 -12.69 11.87 10.09
N ALA A 22 -12.65 13.21 9.99
CA ALA A 22 -13.84 14.05 9.91
C ALA A 22 -14.64 13.85 8.62
N GLU A 23 -13.98 13.52 7.49
CA GLU A 23 -14.67 13.12 6.26
C GLU A 23 -15.35 11.76 6.41
N ILE A 24 -14.71 10.80 7.08
CA ILE A 24 -15.25 9.46 7.37
C ILE A 24 -16.44 9.54 8.34
N ILE A 25 -16.28 10.26 9.46
CA ILE A 25 -17.33 10.47 10.46
C ILE A 25 -18.47 11.30 9.88
N GLY A 26 -18.13 12.39 9.18
CA GLY A 26 -19.06 13.25 8.47
C GLY A 26 -20.01 12.47 7.56
N PHE A 27 -19.42 11.45 6.95
CA PHE A 27 -20.11 10.51 6.11
C PHE A 27 -20.96 9.52 6.90
N LEU A 28 -20.45 8.89 7.98
CA LEU A 28 -21.20 7.95 8.81
C LEU A 28 -22.45 8.58 9.42
N VAL A 29 -22.32 9.80 9.95
CA VAL A 29 -23.45 10.60 10.48
C VAL A 29 -24.54 10.75 9.43
N LYS A 30 -24.15 11.03 8.18
CA LYS A 30 -25.10 11.17 7.07
C LYS A 30 -25.73 9.84 6.65
N THR A 31 -24.97 8.75 6.69
CA THR A 31 -25.44 7.38 6.38
C THR A 31 -26.54 6.94 7.33
N LEU A 32 -26.28 7.14 8.61
CA LEU A 32 -27.11 6.67 9.72
C LEU A 32 -28.23 7.65 10.06
N GLU A 33 -28.39 8.74 9.30
CA GLU A 33 -29.34 9.83 9.57
C GLU A 33 -29.28 10.34 11.01
N VAL A 34 -28.06 10.47 11.53
CA VAL A 34 -27.86 10.92 12.90
C VAL A 34 -28.35 12.36 13.00
N GLU A 35 -29.36 12.58 13.83
CA GLU A 35 -29.81 13.90 14.18
C GLU A 35 -28.77 14.57 15.07
N LEU A 36 -28.03 15.52 14.49
CA LEU A 36 -27.10 16.34 15.24
C LEU A 36 -27.88 17.33 16.11
N GLY A 37 -27.48 17.47 17.38
CA GLY A 37 -28.12 18.39 18.32
C GLY A 37 -28.16 19.83 17.80
N HIS A 38 -29.16 20.60 18.26
CA HIS A 38 -29.41 21.98 17.82
C HIS A 38 -28.22 22.94 17.96
N ASP A 39 -27.25 22.59 18.80
CA ASP A 39 -26.02 23.36 19.02
C ASP A 39 -25.04 23.27 17.83
N ILE A 40 -25.15 22.26 16.97
CA ILE A 40 -24.29 22.07 15.79
C ILE A 40 -24.90 22.81 14.59
N LYS A 41 -24.51 24.08 14.42
CA LYS A 41 -24.93 24.89 13.27
C LYS A 41 -24.47 24.27 11.94
N ALA A 42 -25.28 24.43 10.89
CA ALA A 42 -25.00 23.91 9.55
C ALA A 42 -23.65 24.38 8.95
N ARG A 43 -23.14 25.55 9.36
CA ARG A 43 -21.81 26.03 8.97
C ARG A 43 -20.70 25.26 9.70
N THR A 44 -20.85 25.02 11.00
CA THR A 44 -19.90 24.27 11.82
C THR A 44 -19.82 22.82 11.35
N TRP A 45 -20.98 22.21 11.05
CA TRP A 45 -21.03 20.89 10.44
C TRP A 45 -20.27 20.82 9.12
N ARG A 46 -20.51 21.78 8.21
CA ARG A 46 -19.76 21.87 6.94
C ARG A 46 -18.27 22.00 7.15
N ASN A 47 -17.83 22.81 8.12
CA ASN A 47 -16.40 22.92 8.44
C ASN A 47 -15.83 21.56 8.87
N TYR A 48 -16.48 20.88 9.82
CA TYR A 48 -16.04 19.58 10.31
C TYR A 48 -15.87 18.57 9.17
N ILE A 49 -16.91 18.32 8.37
CA ILE A 49 -16.87 17.31 7.28
C ILE A 49 -15.95 17.65 6.11
N THR A 50 -15.33 18.83 6.12
CA THR A 50 -14.31 19.25 5.14
C THR A 50 -12.91 19.26 5.73
N GLY A 51 -12.72 18.64 6.90
CA GLY A 51 -11.44 18.57 7.60
C GLY A 51 -10.97 19.90 8.20
N LYS A 52 -11.85 20.93 8.26
CA LYS A 52 -11.49 22.19 8.91
C LYS A 52 -11.60 22.05 10.43
N PRO A 53 -10.71 22.71 11.19
CA PRO A 53 -10.74 22.63 12.64
C PRO A 53 -12.07 23.16 13.20
N VAL A 54 -12.58 22.45 14.20
CA VAL A 54 -13.74 22.83 15.00
C VAL A 54 -13.37 22.68 16.48
N SER A 55 -14.13 23.31 17.39
CA SER A 55 -13.85 23.17 18.82
C SER A 55 -14.04 21.73 19.30
N GLU A 56 -13.26 21.33 20.31
CA GLU A 56 -13.37 20.00 20.93
C GLU A 56 -14.79 19.71 21.41
N LYS A 57 -15.45 20.68 22.06
CA LYS A 57 -16.88 20.59 22.44
C LYS A 57 -17.80 20.27 21.26
N THR A 58 -17.53 20.79 20.06
CA THR A 58 -18.32 20.45 18.87
C THR A 58 -18.04 19.01 18.42
N GLN A 59 -16.77 18.58 18.48
CA GLN A 59 -16.41 17.20 18.16
C GLN A 59 -17.10 16.23 19.12
N GLU A 60 -17.01 16.46 20.43
CA GLU A 60 -17.70 15.67 21.45
C GLU A 60 -19.19 15.53 21.13
N ALA A 61 -19.89 16.63 20.85
CA ALA A 61 -21.31 16.60 20.50
C ALA A 61 -21.63 15.81 19.23
N ILE A 62 -20.73 15.82 18.22
CA ILE A 62 -20.88 14.99 17.01
C ILE A 62 -20.72 13.51 17.37
N PHE A 63 -19.71 13.16 18.16
CA PHE A 63 -19.46 11.79 18.56
C PHE A 63 -20.48 11.26 19.57
N ASP A 64 -21.07 12.11 20.42
CA ASP A 64 -22.20 11.78 21.28
C ASP A 64 -23.40 11.36 20.43
N ALA A 65 -23.78 12.20 19.46
CA ALA A 65 -24.89 11.91 18.55
C ALA A 65 -24.64 10.63 17.75
N LEU A 66 -23.41 10.45 17.24
CA LEU A 66 -23.04 9.24 16.51
C LEU A 66 -23.09 7.99 17.41
N THR A 67 -22.58 8.07 18.64
CA THR A 67 -22.60 6.96 19.60
C THR A 67 -24.03 6.53 19.90
N LEU A 68 -24.92 7.48 20.17
CA LEU A 68 -26.33 7.20 20.43
C LEU A 68 -27.00 6.54 19.21
N ALA A 69 -26.71 7.03 18.00
CA ALA A 69 -27.25 6.44 16.79
C ALA A 69 -26.72 5.02 16.52
N LEU A 70 -25.43 4.76 16.78
CA LEU A 70 -24.82 3.44 16.64
C LEU A 70 -25.38 2.43 17.66
N LEU A 71 -25.65 2.87 18.89
CA LEU A 71 -26.28 2.06 19.91
C LEU A 71 -27.76 1.81 19.62
N GLY A 72 -28.46 2.80 19.06
CA GLY A 72 -29.86 2.71 18.66
C GLY A 72 -30.76 2.21 19.80
N PRO A 73 -31.52 1.10 19.62
CA PRO A 73 -32.38 0.56 20.68
C PRO A 73 -31.59 -0.09 21.83
N ALA A 74 -30.28 -0.32 21.66
CA ALA A 74 -29.40 -0.89 22.68
C ALA A 74 -28.74 0.20 23.55
N VAL A 75 -29.13 1.48 23.42
CA VAL A 75 -28.69 2.54 24.33
C VAL A 75 -29.05 2.12 25.76
N PRO A 76 -28.07 1.96 26.65
CA PRO A 76 -28.35 1.55 28.02
C PRO A 76 -29.17 2.63 28.73
N THR A 77 -30.19 2.21 29.48
CA THR A 77 -31.01 3.09 30.31
C THR A 77 -30.76 2.77 31.78
N GLY A 78 -30.26 3.74 32.54
CA GLY A 78 -29.95 3.58 33.95
C GLY A 78 -28.58 2.94 34.20
N ASP A 79 -28.50 2.12 35.22
CA ASP A 79 -27.26 1.54 35.71
C ASP A 79 -26.86 0.29 34.92
N VAL A 80 -25.63 0.26 34.40
CA VAL A 80 -25.09 -0.82 33.57
C VAL A 80 -24.15 -1.69 34.41
N PRO A 81 -24.44 -2.99 34.57
CA PRO A 81 -23.53 -3.91 35.23
C PRO A 81 -22.28 -4.13 34.36
N LEU A 82 -21.12 -3.92 34.95
CA LEU A 82 -19.82 -4.14 34.33
C LEU A 82 -19.28 -5.54 34.66
N PRO A 83 -18.38 -6.09 33.82
CA PRO A 83 -17.73 -7.38 34.07
C PRO A 83 -17.00 -7.47 35.43
N SER A 84 -16.55 -6.34 35.96
CA SER A 84 -15.90 -6.21 37.28
C SER A 84 -16.85 -6.36 38.48
N ARG A 85 -18.12 -6.73 38.25
CA ARG A 85 -19.23 -6.71 39.24
C ARG A 85 -19.55 -5.32 39.78
N GLN A 86 -18.95 -4.27 39.21
CA GLN A 86 -19.31 -2.89 39.45
C GLN A 86 -20.51 -2.50 38.60
N VAL A 87 -21.10 -1.37 38.92
CA VAL A 87 -22.22 -0.80 38.18
C VAL A 87 -21.80 0.62 37.78
N ALA A 88 -21.95 0.94 36.50
CA ALA A 88 -21.67 2.27 35.98
C ALA A 88 -22.95 2.91 35.44
N PRO A 89 -23.20 4.20 35.69
CA PRO A 89 -24.29 4.91 35.04
C PRO A 89 -24.19 4.81 33.51
N ALA A 90 -25.32 4.65 32.81
CA ALA A 90 -25.37 4.58 31.35
C ALA A 90 -24.64 5.76 30.67
N GLU A 91 -24.73 6.96 31.25
CA GLU A 91 -24.03 8.15 30.75
C GLU A 91 -22.50 7.97 30.75
N GLU A 92 -21.94 7.29 31.75
CA GLU A 92 -20.50 7.01 31.80
C GLU A 92 -20.11 5.96 30.76
N VAL A 93 -20.95 4.96 30.53
CA VAL A 93 -20.71 3.93 29.49
C VAL A 93 -20.77 4.56 28.09
N ILE A 94 -21.78 5.38 27.82
CA ILE A 94 -21.93 6.10 26.54
C ILE A 94 -20.73 7.02 26.31
N ARG A 95 -20.31 7.75 27.35
CA ARG A 95 -19.11 8.60 27.31
C ARG A 95 -17.86 7.80 27.01
N GLY A 96 -17.69 6.65 27.64
CA GLY A 96 -16.57 5.74 27.35
C GLY A 96 -16.54 5.33 25.89
N ILE A 97 -17.67 4.92 25.31
CA ILE A 97 -17.75 4.54 23.88
C ILE A 97 -17.38 5.72 22.97
N ARG A 98 -17.91 6.91 23.27
CA ARG A 98 -17.57 8.14 22.54
C ARG A 98 -16.07 8.40 22.56
N ASP A 99 -15.45 8.34 23.74
CA ASP A 99 -14.02 8.62 23.93
C ASP A 99 -13.16 7.64 23.13
N VAL A 100 -13.57 6.37 23.05
CA VAL A 100 -12.92 5.38 22.19
C VAL A 100 -13.01 5.77 20.72
N LEU A 101 -14.20 6.12 20.22
CA LEU A 101 -14.37 6.52 18.82
C LEU A 101 -13.56 7.77 18.47
N MET A 102 -13.51 8.74 19.38
CA MET A 102 -12.69 9.95 19.21
C MET A 102 -11.20 9.63 19.21
N PHE A 103 -10.75 8.74 20.09
CA PHE A 103 -9.35 8.28 20.13
C PHE A 103 -8.96 7.62 18.79
N GLN A 104 -9.81 6.73 18.25
CA GLN A 104 -9.56 6.10 16.95
C GLN A 104 -9.51 7.11 15.80
N ALA A 105 -10.40 8.11 15.82
CA ALA A 105 -10.42 9.16 14.81
C ALA A 105 -9.12 10.02 14.84
N ARG A 106 -8.66 10.39 16.03
CA ARG A 106 -7.39 11.11 16.22
C ARG A 106 -6.20 10.27 15.75
N HIS A 107 -6.16 9.01 16.14
CA HIS A 107 -5.10 8.08 15.73
C HIS A 107 -5.00 7.96 14.20
N TRP A 108 -6.13 7.85 13.50
CA TRP A 108 -6.15 7.87 12.04
C TRP A 108 -5.62 9.18 11.44
N ASP A 109 -6.04 10.32 11.98
CA ASP A 109 -5.55 11.62 11.53
C ASP A 109 -4.05 11.82 11.81
N ASP A 110 -3.53 11.25 12.90
CA ASP A 110 -2.10 11.26 13.22
C ASP A 110 -1.30 10.43 12.19
N ILE A 111 -1.75 9.23 11.85
CA ILE A 111 -1.15 8.40 10.78
C ILE A 111 -1.16 9.16 9.45
N ARG A 112 -2.30 9.78 9.14
CA ARG A 112 -2.44 10.59 7.94
C ARG A 112 -1.46 11.77 7.97
N ALA A 113 -1.33 12.48 9.09
CA ALA A 113 -0.40 13.61 9.22
C ALA A 113 1.08 13.19 9.10
N GLN A 114 1.41 11.95 9.45
CA GLN A 114 2.74 11.37 9.30
C GLN A 114 3.09 11.02 7.85
N LEU A 115 2.11 10.97 6.93
CA LEU A 115 2.40 10.89 5.50
C LEU A 115 3.01 12.22 5.04
N PRO A 116 4.27 12.23 4.58
CA PRO A 116 5.04 13.46 4.49
C PRO A 116 4.61 14.33 3.30
N ALA A 117 4.49 15.63 3.56
CA ALA A 117 4.09 16.67 2.61
C ALA A 117 5.09 16.92 1.45
N GLY A 118 6.13 16.09 1.30
CA GLY A 118 7.17 16.23 0.27
C GLY A 118 7.62 14.90 -0.33
N ALA A 119 6.87 13.81 -0.12
CA ALA A 119 7.13 12.55 -0.80
C ALA A 119 7.01 12.75 -2.33
N SER A 120 7.87 12.06 -3.09
CA SER A 120 7.73 12.07 -4.55
C SER A 120 6.34 11.54 -4.94
N PRO A 121 5.70 12.06 -6.01
CA PRO A 121 4.37 11.60 -6.42
C PRO A 121 4.25 10.08 -6.61
N LYS A 122 5.36 9.41 -6.94
CA LYS A 122 5.45 7.94 -7.08
C LYS A 122 5.57 7.18 -5.76
N ALA A 123 6.12 7.81 -4.72
CA ALA A 123 6.24 7.23 -3.38
C ALA A 123 4.93 7.26 -2.59
N VAL A 124 4.06 8.25 -2.86
CA VAL A 124 2.81 8.45 -2.10
C VAL A 124 1.89 7.22 -2.13
N PRO A 125 1.64 6.55 -3.28
CA PRO A 125 0.84 5.34 -3.32
C PRO A 125 1.40 4.21 -2.46
N LEU A 126 2.73 4.02 -2.46
CA LEU A 126 3.41 2.99 -1.67
C LEU A 126 3.29 3.24 -0.15
N LEU A 127 3.45 4.50 0.27
CA LEU A 127 3.27 4.89 1.68
C LEU A 127 1.82 4.70 2.13
N ALA A 128 0.87 5.12 1.29
CA ALA A 128 -0.55 4.97 1.57
C ALA A 128 -0.94 3.49 1.67
N ILE A 129 -0.49 2.62 0.76
CA ILE A 129 -0.84 1.20 0.83
C ILE A 129 -0.24 0.55 2.08
N ILE A 130 0.99 0.88 2.48
CA ILE A 130 1.57 0.30 3.71
C ILE A 130 0.81 0.79 4.95
N ALA A 131 0.50 2.08 5.05
CA ALA A 131 -0.31 2.63 6.14
C ALA A 131 -1.68 1.94 6.22
N LEU A 132 -2.34 1.71 5.08
CA LEU A 132 -3.60 0.99 5.00
C LEU A 132 -3.45 -0.48 5.43
N ARG A 133 -2.38 -1.18 5.02
CA ARG A 133 -2.11 -2.56 5.45
C ARG A 133 -1.92 -2.66 6.97
N LEU A 134 -1.18 -1.73 7.57
CA LEU A 134 -1.03 -1.64 9.04
C LEU A 134 -2.39 -1.39 9.73
N ALA A 135 -3.17 -0.44 9.20
CA ALA A 135 -4.52 -0.15 9.70
C ALA A 135 -5.44 -1.39 9.61
N ILE A 136 -5.34 -2.18 8.54
CA ILE A 136 -6.09 -3.43 8.39
C ILE A 136 -5.68 -4.47 9.43
N ILE A 137 -4.38 -4.61 9.73
CA ILE A 137 -3.89 -5.55 10.77
C ILE A 137 -4.42 -5.13 12.15
N ASP A 138 -4.31 -3.86 12.50
CA ASP A 138 -4.80 -3.32 13.77
C ASP A 138 -6.32 -3.51 13.91
N LEU A 139 -7.06 -3.19 12.85
CA LEU A 139 -8.51 -3.38 12.81
C LEU A 139 -8.89 -4.85 12.91
N ALA A 140 -8.19 -5.74 12.20
CA ALA A 140 -8.41 -7.19 12.26
C ALA A 140 -8.22 -7.73 13.68
N LEU A 141 -7.21 -7.25 14.40
CA LEU A 141 -6.96 -7.62 15.80
C LEU A 141 -8.15 -7.23 16.69
N ARG A 142 -8.61 -5.98 16.61
CA ARG A 142 -9.74 -5.48 17.40
C ARG A 142 -11.03 -6.24 17.08
N VAL A 143 -11.31 -6.46 15.80
CA VAL A 143 -12.50 -7.19 15.35
C VAL A 143 -12.45 -8.65 15.79
N ALA A 144 -11.29 -9.30 15.70
CA ALA A 144 -11.11 -10.65 16.20
C ALA A 144 -11.39 -10.74 17.71
N THR A 145 -10.91 -9.78 18.51
CA THR A 145 -11.22 -9.69 19.94
C THR A 145 -12.73 -9.55 20.18
N LEU A 146 -13.41 -8.67 19.44
CA LEU A 146 -14.86 -8.49 19.55
C LEU A 146 -15.63 -9.77 19.18
N PHE A 147 -15.18 -10.51 18.17
CA PHE A 147 -15.78 -11.80 17.81
C PHE A 147 -15.54 -12.88 18.86
N VAL A 148 -14.40 -12.89 19.54
CA VAL A 148 -14.17 -13.80 20.67
C VAL A 148 -15.11 -13.49 21.84
N LEU A 149 -15.29 -12.20 22.16
CA LEU A 149 -16.24 -11.77 23.20
C LEU A 149 -17.69 -12.14 22.85
N ARG A 150 -18.04 -12.06 21.56
CA ARG A 150 -19.34 -12.45 21.03
C ARG A 150 -19.38 -13.94 20.69
N LYS A 151 -19.65 -14.75 21.72
CA LYS A 151 -19.74 -16.23 21.62
C LYS A 151 -20.72 -16.75 20.55
N ASP A 152 -21.61 -15.90 20.03
CA ASP A 152 -22.58 -16.18 18.97
C ASP A 152 -22.04 -15.96 17.54
N ILE A 153 -20.89 -15.29 17.39
CA ILE A 153 -20.32 -14.94 16.09
C ILE A 153 -19.23 -15.94 15.71
N GLN A 154 -19.45 -16.62 14.58
CA GLN A 154 -18.43 -17.47 13.97
C GLN A 154 -17.36 -16.61 13.28
N PRO A 155 -16.09 -17.06 13.23
CA PRO A 155 -15.06 -16.34 12.52
C PRO A 155 -15.41 -16.24 11.03
N PRO A 156 -14.91 -15.19 10.34
CA PRO A 156 -15.09 -15.08 8.90
C PRO A 156 -14.55 -16.34 8.21
N LYS A 157 -15.31 -16.88 7.26
CA LYS A 157 -14.83 -17.98 6.41
C LYS A 157 -13.73 -17.44 5.52
N GLU A 158 -12.60 -18.14 5.48
CA GLU A 158 -11.53 -17.85 4.53
C GLU A 158 -12.06 -18.12 3.12
N ARG A 159 -12.05 -17.09 2.28
CA ARG A 159 -12.31 -17.23 0.86
C ARG A 159 -11.01 -17.62 0.19
N THR A 160 -11.02 -18.72 -0.55
CA THR A 160 -9.89 -19.11 -1.39
C THR A 160 -9.79 -18.19 -2.61
N ALA A 161 -8.59 -17.99 -3.17
CA ALA A 161 -8.40 -17.17 -4.37
C ALA A 161 -9.26 -17.63 -5.56
N SER A 162 -9.60 -18.92 -5.63
CA SER A 162 -10.54 -19.48 -6.62
C SER A 162 -12.00 -19.08 -6.36
N GLU A 163 -12.44 -19.00 -5.10
CA GLU A 163 -13.78 -18.52 -4.74
C GLU A 163 -13.93 -17.00 -4.94
N VAL A 164 -12.82 -16.26 -4.97
CA VAL A 164 -12.80 -14.83 -5.34
C VAL A 164 -12.99 -14.64 -6.84
N SER A 165 -12.50 -15.57 -7.67
CA SER A 165 -12.80 -15.60 -9.11
C SER A 165 -14.26 -15.98 -9.41
N GLU A 166 -14.97 -16.60 -8.46
CA GLU A 166 -16.39 -16.97 -8.56
C GLU A 166 -17.33 -16.01 -7.82
N THR A 167 -16.82 -15.19 -6.90
CA THR A 167 -17.54 -13.97 -6.57
C THR A 167 -17.68 -13.17 -7.86
N PRO A 168 -18.88 -12.62 -8.16
CA PRO A 168 -18.95 -11.62 -9.21
C PRO A 168 -17.82 -10.65 -8.91
N GLU A 169 -16.93 -10.38 -9.88
CA GLU A 169 -16.07 -9.21 -9.87
C GLU A 169 -16.88 -8.14 -9.16
N LEU A 170 -16.36 -7.57 -8.08
CA LEU A 170 -17.09 -6.62 -7.26
C LEU A 170 -17.41 -5.46 -8.19
N GLU A 171 -18.55 -5.59 -8.90
CA GLU A 171 -18.66 -5.01 -10.24
C GLU A 171 -18.50 -3.51 -10.00
N ASP A 172 -17.68 -2.83 -10.80
CA ASP A 172 -17.23 -1.43 -10.62
C ASP A 172 -18.37 -0.44 -10.28
N ASN A 173 -19.63 -0.87 -10.47
CA ASN A 173 -20.83 -0.16 -10.11
C ASN A 173 -21.99 -0.99 -9.49
N VAL A 174 -21.76 -1.67 -8.36
CA VAL A 174 -22.83 -2.33 -7.56
C VAL A 174 -24.05 -1.41 -7.33
N LEU A 175 -23.83 -0.12 -7.05
CA LEU A 175 -24.92 0.85 -6.91
C LEU A 175 -25.75 0.96 -8.19
N GLY A 176 -25.11 1.10 -9.36
CA GLY A 176 -25.83 1.21 -10.62
C GLY A 176 -26.56 -0.05 -11.03
N GLN A 177 -26.05 -1.25 -10.73
CA GLN A 177 -26.83 -2.48 -10.89
C GLN A 177 -28.08 -2.48 -10.02
N LEU A 178 -27.95 -2.13 -8.74
CA LEU A 178 -29.10 -2.07 -7.85
C LEU A 178 -30.13 -1.05 -8.37
N LEU A 179 -29.67 0.09 -8.89
CA LEU A 179 -30.54 1.06 -9.56
C LEU A 179 -31.20 0.49 -10.83
N ARG A 180 -30.48 -0.30 -11.65
CA ARG A 180 -31.06 -0.99 -12.82
C ARG A 180 -32.14 -1.97 -12.39
N GLU A 181 -31.93 -2.73 -11.33
CA GLU A 181 -32.93 -3.65 -10.78
C GLU A 181 -34.15 -2.92 -10.23
N LEU A 182 -33.95 -1.81 -9.52
CA LEU A 182 -35.05 -0.96 -9.05
C LEU A 182 -35.88 -0.37 -10.20
N ILE A 183 -35.23 0.04 -11.30
CA ILE A 183 -35.93 0.49 -12.52
C ILE A 183 -36.75 -0.66 -13.11
N LYS A 184 -36.16 -1.86 -13.26
CA LYS A 184 -36.88 -3.05 -13.76
C LYS A 184 -38.10 -3.38 -12.89
N LEU A 185 -37.93 -3.35 -11.56
CA LEU A 185 -39.01 -3.58 -10.59
C LEU A 185 -40.15 -2.56 -10.72
N SER A 186 -39.83 -1.30 -11.02
CA SER A 186 -40.84 -0.25 -11.23
C SER A 186 -41.67 -0.43 -12.50
N ARG A 187 -41.27 -1.35 -13.42
CA ARG A 187 -41.86 -1.56 -14.74
C ARG A 187 -41.89 -0.31 -15.63
N LEU A 188 -41.05 0.67 -15.33
CA LEU A 188 -40.87 1.86 -16.16
C LEU A 188 -39.69 1.67 -17.10
N THR A 189 -39.79 2.23 -18.30
CA THR A 189 -38.60 2.41 -19.14
C THR A 189 -37.63 3.39 -18.50
N ARG A 190 -36.34 3.34 -18.87
CA ARG A 190 -35.33 4.29 -18.35
C ARG A 190 -35.75 5.76 -18.55
N ASP A 191 -36.37 6.07 -19.69
CA ASP A 191 -36.78 7.42 -20.05
C ASP A 191 -37.99 7.89 -19.23
N GLU A 192 -38.94 7.00 -18.95
CA GLU A 192 -40.08 7.28 -18.06
C GLU A 192 -39.64 7.43 -16.61
N PHE A 193 -38.69 6.60 -16.18
CA PHE A 193 -38.12 6.66 -14.83
C PHE A 193 -37.41 8.00 -14.58
N ALA A 194 -36.54 8.42 -15.51
CA ALA A 194 -35.87 9.72 -15.45
C ALA A 194 -36.88 10.89 -15.41
N ARG A 195 -37.93 10.82 -16.25
CA ARG A 195 -38.98 11.85 -16.30
C ARG A 195 -39.76 11.94 -14.99
N LYS A 196 -40.12 10.80 -14.38
CA LYS A 196 -40.84 10.78 -13.10
C LYS A 196 -39.98 11.26 -11.93
N LEU A 197 -38.67 11.07 -11.99
CA LEU A 197 -37.73 11.66 -11.03
C LEU A 197 -37.41 13.13 -11.32
N GLY A 198 -37.82 13.69 -12.46
CA GLY A 198 -37.48 15.07 -12.84
C GLY A 198 -35.98 15.28 -13.05
N VAL A 199 -35.30 14.28 -13.63
CA VAL A 199 -33.88 14.34 -14.00
C VAL A 199 -33.70 14.07 -15.49
N SER A 200 -32.60 14.55 -16.07
CA SER A 200 -32.30 14.25 -17.47
C SER A 200 -31.95 12.76 -17.64
N LYS A 201 -32.26 12.21 -18.81
CA LYS A 201 -31.85 10.85 -19.20
C LYS A 201 -30.34 10.65 -19.04
N GLN A 202 -29.55 11.64 -19.46
CA GLN A 202 -28.10 11.61 -19.35
C GLN A 202 -27.61 11.54 -17.90
N ALA A 203 -28.27 12.24 -16.97
CA ALA A 203 -27.92 12.15 -15.54
C ALA A 203 -28.22 10.75 -14.99
N LEU A 204 -29.39 10.17 -15.32
CA LEU A 204 -29.72 8.81 -14.93
C LEU A 204 -28.71 7.80 -15.50
N ASP A 205 -28.39 7.88 -16.79
CA ASP A 205 -27.42 6.99 -17.44
C ASP A 205 -26.04 7.08 -16.76
N LYS A 206 -25.57 8.29 -16.41
CA LYS A 206 -24.33 8.45 -15.64
C LYS A 206 -24.37 7.76 -14.27
N TRP A 207 -25.52 7.71 -13.60
CA TRP A 207 -25.67 6.98 -12.34
C TRP A 207 -25.65 5.46 -12.56
N LEU A 208 -26.38 4.98 -13.57
CA LEU A 208 -26.44 3.57 -13.93
C LEU A 208 -25.11 3.01 -14.40
N ASP A 209 -24.27 3.84 -15.01
CA ASP A 209 -22.91 3.51 -15.47
C ASP A 209 -21.83 3.85 -14.42
N GLY A 210 -22.22 4.48 -13.31
CA GLY A 210 -21.32 4.71 -12.18
C GLY A 210 -20.36 5.87 -12.39
N ARG A 211 -20.54 6.65 -13.47
CA ARG A 211 -19.73 7.84 -13.76
C ARG A 211 -20.00 8.98 -12.77
N GLU A 212 -21.23 9.07 -12.26
CA GLU A 212 -21.62 10.02 -11.23
C GLU A 212 -22.45 9.32 -10.15
N LEU A 213 -22.32 9.78 -8.91
CA LEU A 213 -23.17 9.29 -7.82
C LEU A 213 -24.48 10.08 -7.78
N PRO A 214 -25.64 9.41 -7.63
CA PRO A 214 -26.91 10.09 -7.43
C PRO A 214 -26.86 10.97 -6.15
N PRO A 215 -27.47 12.17 -6.14
CA PRO A 215 -27.60 12.96 -4.92
C PRO A 215 -28.40 12.19 -3.85
N ALA A 216 -28.10 12.44 -2.56
CA ALA A 216 -28.76 11.71 -1.46
C ALA A 216 -30.30 11.84 -1.51
N LEU A 217 -30.81 13.06 -1.76
CA LEU A 217 -32.25 13.30 -1.94
C LEU A 217 -32.85 12.46 -3.07
N ARG A 218 -32.10 12.22 -4.16
CA ARG A 218 -32.56 11.43 -5.29
C ARG A 218 -32.65 9.93 -4.97
N LEU A 219 -31.86 9.43 -4.03
CA LEU A 219 -31.99 8.03 -3.57
C LEU A 219 -33.33 7.80 -2.88
N GLU A 220 -33.80 8.75 -2.08
CA GLU A 220 -35.12 8.68 -1.43
C GLU A 220 -36.24 8.66 -2.46
N GLU A 221 -36.20 9.61 -3.39
CA GLU A 221 -37.20 9.72 -4.46
C GLU A 221 -37.23 8.49 -5.36
N ILE A 222 -36.07 7.85 -5.60
CA ILE A 222 -35.97 6.58 -6.33
C ILE A 222 -36.74 5.49 -5.59
N VAL A 223 -36.52 5.33 -4.28
CA VAL A 223 -37.22 4.32 -3.48
C VAL A 223 -38.71 4.62 -3.44
N ASP A 224 -39.10 5.87 -3.19
CA ASP A 224 -40.51 6.28 -3.14
C ASP A 224 -41.23 6.05 -4.45
N LEU A 225 -40.56 6.33 -5.58
CA LEU A 225 -41.09 6.06 -6.91
C LEU A 225 -41.32 4.56 -7.11
N VAL A 226 -40.34 3.73 -6.75
CA VAL A 226 -40.45 2.26 -6.87
C VAL A 226 -41.57 1.73 -5.97
N VAL A 227 -41.66 2.20 -4.72
CA VAL A 227 -42.73 1.83 -3.78
C VAL A 227 -44.09 2.18 -4.36
N LYS A 228 -44.24 3.41 -4.88
CA LYS A 228 -45.47 3.87 -5.52
C LYS A 228 -45.84 3.07 -6.78
N GLN A 229 -44.87 2.69 -7.61
CA GLN A 229 -45.15 1.91 -8.83
C GLN A 229 -45.47 0.44 -8.52
N THR A 230 -44.82 -0.15 -7.52
CA THR A 230 -45.00 -1.56 -7.16
C THR A 230 -46.20 -1.77 -6.22
N GLY A 231 -46.69 -0.71 -5.57
CA GLY A 231 -47.77 -0.80 -4.59
C GLY A 231 -47.37 -1.54 -3.31
N THR A 232 -46.06 -1.70 -3.05
CA THR A 232 -45.58 -2.40 -1.86
C THR A 232 -45.89 -1.59 -0.61
N THR A 233 -46.43 -2.25 0.41
CA THR A 233 -46.66 -1.68 1.75
C THR A 233 -45.58 -2.12 2.75
N ARG A 234 -44.58 -2.88 2.29
CA ARG A 234 -43.46 -3.32 3.13
C ARG A 234 -42.59 -2.12 3.49
N ASP A 235 -41.99 -2.19 4.68
CA ASP A 235 -41.02 -1.21 5.14
C ASP A 235 -39.87 -1.07 4.12
N SER A 236 -39.67 0.15 3.63
CA SER A 236 -38.65 0.49 2.64
C SER A 236 -37.34 0.97 3.27
N THR A 237 -37.31 1.12 4.60
CA THR A 237 -36.14 1.54 5.38
C THR A 237 -34.89 0.71 5.07
N PRO A 238 -34.95 -0.64 4.98
CA PRO A 238 -33.75 -1.43 4.65
C PRO A 238 -33.17 -1.12 3.27
N VAL A 239 -34.01 -0.85 2.28
CA VAL A 239 -33.58 -0.51 0.91
C VAL A 239 -32.96 0.88 0.86
N ARG A 240 -33.55 1.85 1.58
CA ARG A 240 -32.99 3.20 1.71
C ARG A 240 -31.61 3.17 2.36
N LEU A 241 -31.48 2.44 3.47
CA LEU A 241 -30.20 2.24 4.16
C LEU A 241 -29.16 1.56 3.26
N LEU A 242 -29.56 0.53 2.48
CA LEU A 242 -28.68 -0.15 1.54
C LEU A 242 -28.18 0.79 0.43
N LEU A 243 -29.08 1.52 -0.25
CA LEU A 243 -28.71 2.44 -1.33
C LEU A 243 -27.80 3.56 -0.84
N ARG A 244 -28.10 4.11 0.34
CA ARG A 244 -27.23 5.07 1.00
C ARG A 244 -25.87 4.43 1.25
N GLY A 245 -25.82 3.28 1.93
CA GLY A 245 -24.60 2.55 2.22
C GLY A 245 -23.75 2.28 0.98
N LEU A 246 -24.35 1.88 -0.14
CA LEU A 246 -23.65 1.64 -1.40
C LEU A 246 -23.12 2.93 -2.03
N ARG A 247 -23.94 3.99 -2.13
CA ARG A 247 -23.47 5.31 -2.61
C ARG A 247 -22.30 5.83 -1.79
N LEU A 248 -22.38 5.60 -0.50
CA LEU A 248 -21.41 5.99 0.49
C LEU A 248 -20.13 5.19 0.25
N LEU A 249 -20.18 3.86 0.23
CA LEU A 249 -19.03 3.02 -0.10
C LEU A 249 -18.40 3.47 -1.42
N SER A 250 -19.17 3.69 -2.48
CA SER A 250 -18.63 4.20 -3.75
C SER A 250 -17.97 5.58 -3.66
N LYS A 251 -18.36 6.44 -2.72
CA LYS A 251 -17.74 7.76 -2.53
C LYS A 251 -16.40 7.68 -1.81
N LEU A 252 -16.23 6.75 -0.87
CA LEU A 252 -14.98 6.58 -0.11
C LEU A 252 -14.02 5.60 -0.79
N VAL A 253 -14.55 4.51 -1.33
CA VAL A 253 -13.77 3.43 -1.94
C VAL A 253 -13.18 3.86 -3.27
N ARG A 254 -13.95 4.50 -4.16
CA ARG A 254 -13.45 4.82 -5.51
C ARG A 254 -12.23 5.74 -5.53
N PRO A 255 -12.17 6.84 -4.75
CA PRO A 255 -10.95 7.64 -4.70
C PRO A 255 -9.76 6.86 -4.15
N LEU A 256 -9.98 6.02 -3.12
CA LEU A 256 -8.94 5.20 -2.54
C LEU A 256 -8.43 4.16 -3.54
N GLU A 257 -9.34 3.43 -4.19
CA GLU A 257 -9.09 2.43 -5.21
C GLU A 257 -8.41 3.04 -6.45
N ALA A 258 -8.85 4.20 -6.92
CA ALA A 258 -8.18 4.93 -8.00
C ALA A 258 -6.75 5.36 -7.61
N PHE A 259 -6.49 5.52 -6.32
CA PHE A 259 -5.20 5.95 -5.80
C PHE A 259 -4.20 4.78 -5.59
N ILE A 260 -4.64 3.67 -4.98
CA ILE A 260 -3.77 2.50 -4.70
C ILE A 260 -3.87 1.39 -5.75
N GLY A 261 -4.86 1.45 -6.64
CA GLY A 261 -5.18 0.43 -7.62
C GLY A 261 -6.16 -0.64 -7.10
N HIS A 262 -7.03 -1.13 -7.99
CA HIS A 262 -8.06 -2.14 -7.70
C HIS A 262 -7.48 -3.40 -7.03
N LYS A 263 -6.40 -3.96 -7.59
CA LYS A 263 -5.74 -5.17 -7.08
C LYS A 263 -5.30 -5.01 -5.61
N GLN A 264 -4.74 -3.85 -5.26
CA GLN A 264 -4.30 -3.60 -3.88
C GLN A 264 -5.49 -3.42 -2.95
N PHE A 265 -6.54 -2.72 -3.41
CA PHE A 265 -7.77 -2.56 -2.64
C PHE A 265 -8.45 -3.91 -2.33
N GLU A 266 -8.54 -4.80 -3.32
CA GLU A 266 -9.07 -6.14 -3.14
C GLU A 266 -8.23 -6.96 -2.13
N GLN A 267 -6.90 -6.89 -2.25
CA GLN A 267 -5.98 -7.54 -1.32
C GLN A 267 -6.16 -7.06 0.13
N LEU A 268 -6.43 -5.77 0.37
CA LEU A 268 -6.73 -5.25 1.70
C LEU A 268 -7.97 -5.93 2.31
N GLY A 269 -9.05 -6.08 1.52
CA GLY A 269 -10.28 -6.73 1.96
C GLY A 269 -10.10 -8.23 2.25
N LEU A 270 -9.39 -8.94 1.38
CA LEU A 270 -9.07 -10.36 1.57
C LEU A 270 -8.17 -10.59 2.78
N ALA A 271 -7.13 -9.76 2.94
CA ALA A 271 -6.23 -9.83 4.07
C ALA A 271 -6.96 -9.53 5.38
N PHE A 272 -7.86 -8.54 5.41
CA PHE A 272 -8.68 -8.24 6.59
C PHE A 272 -9.42 -9.48 7.09
N LEU A 273 -10.16 -10.19 6.22
CA LEU A 273 -10.91 -11.38 6.61
C LEU A 273 -10.01 -12.52 7.08
N ARG A 274 -8.92 -12.76 6.34
CA ARG A 274 -7.97 -13.85 6.58
C ARG A 274 -7.19 -13.65 7.89
N ILE A 275 -6.67 -12.45 8.11
CA ILE A 275 -5.95 -12.07 9.33
C ILE A 275 -6.90 -12.06 10.53
N THR A 276 -8.11 -11.50 10.40
CA THR A 276 -9.13 -11.53 11.47
C THR A 276 -9.41 -12.96 11.90
N ARG A 277 -9.53 -13.91 10.95
CA ARG A 277 -9.74 -15.32 11.26
C ARG A 277 -8.56 -15.94 12.02
N SER A 278 -7.32 -15.71 11.56
CA SER A 278 -6.12 -16.23 12.23
C SER A 278 -6.00 -15.68 13.66
N LEU A 279 -6.17 -14.38 13.83
CA LEU A 279 -6.14 -13.72 15.14
C LEU A 279 -7.28 -14.21 16.04
N TRP A 280 -8.47 -14.44 15.50
CA TRP A 280 -9.58 -15.01 16.26
C TRP A 280 -9.24 -16.40 16.78
N LEU A 281 -8.67 -17.28 15.95
CA LEU A 281 -8.25 -18.63 16.36
C LEU A 281 -7.20 -18.57 17.48
N TYR A 282 -6.27 -17.62 17.40
CA TYR A 282 -5.26 -17.41 18.42
C TYR A 282 -5.87 -16.90 19.73
N ILE A 283 -6.62 -15.80 19.68
CA ILE A 283 -7.27 -15.17 20.85
C ILE A 283 -8.23 -16.14 21.52
N ALA A 284 -8.97 -16.94 20.74
CA ALA A 284 -9.88 -17.94 21.26
C ALA A 284 -9.18 -19.07 22.04
N ARG A 285 -7.86 -19.23 21.96
CA ARG A 285 -7.11 -20.18 22.80
C ARG A 285 -6.69 -19.58 24.16
N ILE A 286 -6.78 -18.26 24.31
CA ILE A 286 -6.39 -17.53 25.54
C ILE A 286 -7.43 -17.69 26.67
N HIS A 287 -8.58 -18.36 26.41
CA HIS A 287 -9.63 -18.64 27.40
C HIS A 287 -9.19 -19.45 28.64
N ILE A 288 -7.95 -19.92 28.69
CA ILE A 288 -7.38 -20.69 29.80
C ILE A 288 -7.07 -19.79 31.02
N HIS A 289 -6.99 -18.47 30.84
CA HIS A 289 -6.69 -17.51 31.91
C HIS A 289 -7.92 -17.13 32.76
N PRO A 290 -7.75 -16.58 33.98
CA PRO A 290 -8.86 -16.08 34.81
C PRO A 290 -9.70 -14.99 34.12
N GLU A 291 -11.01 -14.92 34.40
CA GLU A 291 -11.95 -13.99 33.74
C GLU A 291 -11.56 -12.50 33.89
N GLU A 292 -11.10 -12.08 35.07
CA GLU A 292 -10.67 -10.70 35.32
C GLU A 292 -9.47 -10.30 34.44
N PHE A 293 -8.54 -11.22 34.26
CA PHE A 293 -7.39 -11.05 33.38
C PHE A 293 -7.80 -10.98 31.91
N GLN A 294 -8.73 -11.86 31.49
CA GLN A 294 -9.28 -11.81 30.14
C GLN A 294 -9.99 -10.48 29.85
N ALA A 295 -10.78 -9.98 30.80
CA ALA A 295 -11.47 -8.69 30.66
C ALA A 295 -10.49 -7.53 30.48
N GLN A 296 -9.40 -7.49 31.26
CA GLN A 296 -8.35 -6.50 31.10
C GLN A 296 -7.67 -6.63 29.73
N MET A 297 -7.24 -7.83 29.36
CA MET A 297 -6.58 -8.08 28.08
C MET A 297 -7.45 -7.68 26.90
N TYR A 298 -8.72 -8.11 26.87
CA TYR A 298 -9.64 -7.75 25.79
C TYR A 298 -9.90 -6.24 25.73
N GLY A 299 -10.00 -5.58 26.89
CA GLY A 299 -10.08 -4.12 26.96
C GLY A 299 -8.86 -3.43 26.34
N GLU A 300 -7.65 -3.87 26.70
CA GLU A 300 -6.40 -3.35 26.13
C GLU A 300 -6.33 -3.56 24.61
N LEU A 301 -6.71 -4.74 24.12
CA LEU A 301 -6.76 -5.05 22.68
C LEU A 301 -7.77 -4.18 21.93
N ILE A 302 -8.96 -3.96 22.49
CA ILE A 302 -10.00 -3.13 21.85
C ILE A 302 -9.61 -1.65 21.84
N LEU A 303 -8.95 -1.15 22.90
CA LEU A 303 -8.59 0.26 23.06
C LEU A 303 -7.29 0.63 22.34
N LEU A 304 -6.25 -0.16 22.56
CA LEU A 304 -4.90 0.14 22.08
C LEU A 304 -4.51 -0.69 20.86
N GLY A 305 -5.23 -1.78 20.55
CA GLY A 305 -4.95 -2.61 19.38
C GLY A 305 -3.54 -3.17 19.41
N SER A 306 -2.84 -3.00 18.29
CA SER A 306 -1.46 -3.39 18.07
C SER A 306 -0.45 -2.68 18.99
N HIS A 307 -0.83 -1.54 19.59
CA HIS A 307 0.01 -0.82 20.55
C HIS A 307 -0.11 -1.34 22.00
N SER A 308 -1.05 -2.25 22.30
CA SER A 308 -1.07 -2.93 23.60
C SER A 308 0.05 -3.97 23.70
N GLY A 309 0.56 -4.22 24.91
CA GLY A 309 1.54 -5.29 25.13
C GLY A 309 1.02 -6.66 24.68
N TRP A 310 -0.26 -6.94 24.90
CA TRP A 310 -0.93 -8.14 24.40
C TRP A 310 -1.10 -8.16 22.90
N GLY A 311 -1.44 -7.03 22.28
CA GLY A 311 -1.54 -6.92 20.83
C GLY A 311 -0.22 -7.21 20.15
N GLN A 312 0.87 -6.63 20.65
CA GLN A 312 2.23 -6.92 20.19
C GLN A 312 2.58 -8.39 20.32
N HIS A 313 2.25 -9.01 21.45
CA HIS A 313 2.49 -10.43 21.68
C HIS A 313 1.71 -11.30 20.69
N ILE A 314 0.39 -11.11 20.57
CA ILE A 314 -0.48 -11.89 19.69
C ILE A 314 -0.06 -11.75 18.23
N LEU A 315 0.25 -10.53 17.78
CA LEU A 315 0.71 -10.29 16.40
C LEU A 315 2.04 -11.00 16.14
N ARG A 316 2.99 -10.96 17.08
CA ARG A 316 4.28 -11.65 16.95
C ARG A 316 4.11 -13.17 16.82
N GLU A 317 3.21 -13.76 17.61
CA GLU A 317 2.98 -15.21 17.63
C GLU A 317 2.11 -15.69 16.46
N SER A 318 1.25 -14.83 15.90
CA SER A 318 0.42 -15.16 14.73
C SER A 318 1.13 -14.95 13.39
N ALA A 319 2.13 -14.07 13.33
CA ALA A 319 2.87 -13.79 12.10
C ALA A 319 3.52 -15.01 11.42
N PRO A 320 4.06 -16.03 12.11
CA PRO A 320 4.58 -17.24 11.45
C PRO A 320 3.50 -18.09 10.75
N GLU A 321 2.24 -17.97 11.15
CA GLU A 321 1.12 -18.70 10.52
C GLU A 321 0.67 -18.05 9.19
N GLU A 322 1.11 -16.81 8.96
CA GLU A 322 0.84 -16.05 7.74
C GLU A 322 1.72 -16.54 6.58
N LYS A 323 1.09 -17.07 5.53
CA LYS A 323 1.76 -17.63 4.35
C LYS A 323 2.32 -16.56 3.42
N ASP A 324 1.68 -15.40 3.37
CA ASP A 324 2.16 -14.29 2.57
C ASP A 324 3.29 -13.58 3.33
N ILE A 325 4.51 -13.66 2.79
CA ILE A 325 5.70 -13.12 3.44
C ILE A 325 5.59 -11.61 3.71
N VAL A 326 4.84 -10.89 2.87
CA VAL A 326 4.57 -9.45 3.01
C VAL A 326 3.71 -9.20 4.23
N TRP A 327 2.58 -9.87 4.31
CA TRP A 327 1.66 -9.74 5.44
C TRP A 327 2.30 -10.26 6.72
N SER A 328 3.12 -11.32 6.66
CA SER A 328 3.82 -11.85 7.84
C SER A 328 4.77 -10.80 8.41
N GLY A 329 5.57 -10.15 7.55
CA GLY A 329 6.45 -9.06 7.95
C GLY A 329 5.68 -7.89 8.55
N LEU A 330 4.58 -7.46 7.90
CA LEU A 330 3.75 -6.35 8.37
C LEU A 330 3.01 -6.66 9.67
N ILE A 331 2.55 -7.90 9.89
CA ILE A 331 1.93 -8.31 11.17
C ILE A 331 2.93 -8.16 12.31
N ARG A 332 4.19 -8.58 12.13
CA ARG A 332 5.25 -8.39 13.13
C ARG A 332 5.53 -6.92 13.36
N ALA A 333 5.57 -6.15 12.28
CA ALA A 333 5.88 -4.73 12.31
C ALA A 333 4.74 -3.92 12.96
N ALA A 334 3.49 -4.33 12.81
CA ALA A 334 2.32 -3.60 13.33
C ALA A 334 2.36 -3.36 14.85
N GLY A 335 3.09 -4.19 15.62
CA GLY A 335 3.32 -3.97 17.04
C GLY A 335 4.37 -2.88 17.37
N MET A 336 5.09 -2.36 16.38
CA MET A 336 6.12 -1.32 16.56
C MET A 336 5.49 0.09 16.56
N ASP A 337 6.31 1.13 16.76
CA ASP A 337 5.87 2.51 16.55
C ASP A 337 5.66 2.77 15.04
N TRP A 338 4.43 3.11 14.66
CA TRP A 338 4.07 3.35 13.26
C TRP A 338 4.71 4.63 12.74
N ALA A 339 4.97 5.63 13.59
CA ALA A 339 5.61 6.86 13.16
C ALA A 339 7.05 6.62 12.70
N ASP A 340 7.80 5.83 13.48
CA ASP A 340 9.17 5.42 13.12
C ASP A 340 9.16 4.57 11.84
N MET A 341 8.16 3.69 11.70
CA MET A 341 8.05 2.83 10.52
C MET A 341 7.70 3.62 9.26
N LEU A 342 6.71 4.50 9.32
CA LEU A 342 6.34 5.36 8.18
C LEU A 342 7.48 6.31 7.83
N THR A 343 8.24 6.79 8.82
CA THR A 343 9.47 7.58 8.59
C THR A 343 10.55 6.75 7.90
N PHE A 344 10.76 5.50 8.31
CA PHE A 344 11.69 4.59 7.66
C PHE A 344 11.27 4.29 6.21
N ILE A 345 9.98 3.98 5.99
CA ILE A 345 9.43 3.74 4.65
C ILE A 345 9.59 4.99 3.79
N GLN A 346 9.37 6.18 4.35
CA GLN A 346 9.63 7.43 3.64
C GLN A 346 11.08 7.55 3.20
N GLN A 347 12.03 7.23 4.09
CA GLN A 347 13.44 7.28 3.78
C GLN A 347 13.77 6.33 2.62
N VAL A 348 13.23 5.11 2.64
CA VAL A 348 13.40 4.15 1.55
C VAL A 348 12.78 4.68 0.25
N ALA A 349 11.56 5.21 0.29
CA ALA A 349 10.88 5.77 -0.87
C ALA A 349 11.61 6.99 -1.46
N ASN A 350 12.22 7.83 -0.62
CA ASN A 350 13.08 8.93 -1.03
C ASN A 350 14.36 8.42 -1.72
N ASN A 351 14.99 7.39 -1.15
CA ASN A 351 16.17 6.77 -1.75
C ASN A 351 15.84 6.19 -3.12
N LEU A 352 14.69 5.51 -3.26
CA LEU A 352 14.21 4.97 -4.52
C LEU A 352 13.89 6.06 -5.56
N ALA A 353 13.25 7.15 -5.14
CA ALA A 353 13.02 8.30 -6.03
C ALA A 353 14.32 8.99 -6.45
N SER A 354 15.35 8.98 -5.58
CA SER A 354 16.70 9.43 -5.94
C SER A 354 17.35 8.48 -6.93
N MET A 355 17.27 7.18 -6.68
CA MET A 355 17.76 6.13 -7.56
C MET A 355 17.10 6.21 -8.94
N GLU A 356 15.79 6.46 -9.00
CA GLU A 356 15.07 6.59 -10.25
C GLU A 356 15.47 7.82 -11.05
N ARG A 357 15.69 8.96 -10.37
CA ARG A 357 16.22 10.17 -11.04
C ARG A 357 17.59 9.89 -11.64
N ILE A 358 18.45 9.19 -10.92
CA ILE A 358 19.80 8.83 -11.38
C ILE A 358 19.71 7.81 -12.53
N ALA A 359 18.89 6.78 -12.39
CA ALA A 359 18.65 5.80 -13.45
C ALA A 359 18.15 6.48 -14.74
N ASN A 360 17.23 7.44 -14.63
CA ASN A 360 16.73 8.19 -15.77
C ASN A 360 17.78 9.12 -16.39
N SER A 361 18.61 9.79 -15.59
CA SER A 361 19.70 10.64 -16.11
C SER A 361 20.81 9.84 -16.78
N GLU A 362 21.04 8.62 -16.31
CA GLU A 362 22.06 7.68 -16.81
C GLU A 362 21.54 6.74 -17.92
N GLY A 363 20.27 6.88 -18.34
CA GLY A 363 19.66 6.06 -19.40
C GLY A 363 19.32 4.62 -19.01
N LEU A 364 19.29 4.30 -17.71
CA LEU A 364 19.05 2.97 -17.12
C LEU A 364 17.56 2.61 -17.07
N ARG A 365 16.87 2.62 -18.22
CA ARG A 365 15.41 2.44 -18.32
C ARG A 365 14.90 1.02 -18.05
N HIS A 366 15.80 0.07 -17.77
CA HIS A 366 15.48 -1.36 -17.63
C HIS A 366 15.37 -1.84 -16.18
N ILE A 367 15.69 -1.00 -15.20
CA ILE A 367 15.55 -1.35 -13.78
C ILE A 367 14.12 -1.02 -13.35
N ASP A 368 13.34 -2.06 -13.03
CA ASP A 368 12.06 -1.89 -12.35
C ASP A 368 12.30 -1.56 -10.87
N LEU A 369 12.42 -0.26 -10.60
CA LEU A 369 12.68 0.27 -9.26
C LEU A 369 11.46 0.16 -8.35
N GLU A 370 10.25 -0.01 -8.89
CA GLU A 370 9.02 -0.19 -8.10
C GLU A 370 8.96 -1.61 -7.51
N GLU A 371 9.31 -2.63 -8.30
CA GLU A 371 9.41 -4.01 -7.80
C GLU A 371 10.56 -4.19 -6.80
N GLN A 372 11.70 -3.54 -7.03
CA GLN A 372 12.82 -3.53 -6.08
C GLN A 372 12.51 -2.74 -4.80
N ALA A 373 11.74 -1.67 -4.90
CA ALA A 373 11.28 -0.88 -3.76
C ALA A 373 10.40 -1.70 -2.83
N GLU A 374 9.38 -2.34 -3.39
CA GLU A 374 8.48 -3.21 -2.66
C GLU A 374 9.30 -4.35 -2.05
N THR A 375 10.09 -5.08 -2.84
CA THR A 375 10.92 -6.19 -2.35
C THR A 375 11.90 -5.77 -1.24
N SER A 376 12.53 -4.59 -1.34
CA SER A 376 13.48 -4.10 -0.33
C SER A 376 12.81 -3.67 0.97
N LEU A 377 11.64 -3.03 0.88
CA LEU A 377 10.81 -2.72 2.05
C LEU A 377 10.28 -4.00 2.68
N LEU A 378 9.83 -4.96 1.88
CA LEU A 378 9.32 -6.24 2.32
C LEU A 378 10.40 -7.10 3.01
N MET A 379 11.63 -7.10 2.49
CA MET A 379 12.79 -7.74 3.12
C MET A 379 13.20 -7.05 4.42
N ALA A 380 13.00 -5.72 4.55
CA ALA A 380 13.24 -5.01 5.80
C ALA A 380 12.26 -5.41 6.92
N PHE A 381 11.08 -5.93 6.57
CA PHE A 381 10.08 -6.42 7.52
C PHE A 381 10.11 -7.94 7.72
N ALA A 382 10.86 -8.69 6.89
CA ALA A 382 11.03 -10.13 7.05
C ALA A 382 11.72 -10.46 8.40
N PRO A 383 11.35 -11.57 9.06
CA PRO A 383 11.90 -11.91 10.36
C PRO A 383 13.35 -12.40 10.22
N ASP A 384 14.17 -12.16 11.24
CA ASP A 384 15.61 -12.42 11.24
C ASP A 384 15.97 -13.88 10.99
N ASP A 385 15.08 -14.79 11.34
CA ASP A 385 15.18 -16.24 11.15
C ASP A 385 14.75 -16.72 9.75
N ALA A 386 13.92 -15.94 9.05
CA ALA A 386 13.59 -16.16 7.63
C ALA A 386 14.59 -15.51 6.68
N LEU A 387 15.33 -14.51 7.17
CA LEU A 387 16.42 -13.90 6.44
C LEU A 387 17.69 -14.76 6.59
N PRO A 388 18.44 -15.04 5.51
CA PRO A 388 19.82 -15.45 5.63
C PRO A 388 20.56 -14.57 6.66
N VAL A 389 21.35 -15.19 7.54
CA VAL A 389 22.03 -14.52 8.68
C VAL A 389 22.73 -13.20 8.30
N PHE A 390 23.20 -13.10 7.05
CA PHE A 390 23.82 -11.88 6.54
C PHE A 390 22.82 -10.71 6.34
N LEU A 391 21.60 -10.97 5.86
CA LEU A 391 20.55 -9.96 5.65
C LEU A 391 19.95 -9.46 6.98
N SER A 392 19.78 -10.35 7.95
CA SER A 392 19.37 -9.97 9.31
C SER A 392 20.37 -9.00 9.95
N ARG A 393 21.68 -9.30 9.87
CA ARG A 393 22.75 -8.43 10.38
C ARG A 393 22.82 -7.08 9.66
N LEU A 394 22.38 -7.02 8.41
CA LEU A 394 22.38 -5.79 7.62
C LEU A 394 21.31 -4.79 8.02
N ARG A 395 20.18 -5.29 8.55
CA ARG A 395 19.02 -4.45 8.88
C ARG A 395 19.30 -3.42 9.98
N THR A 396 20.16 -3.76 10.93
CA THR A 396 20.56 -2.89 12.05
C THR A 396 21.94 -2.25 11.87
N ALA A 397 22.60 -2.52 10.74
CA ALA A 397 23.95 -2.05 10.51
C ALA A 397 23.99 -0.56 10.12
N PRO A 398 25.04 0.18 10.51
CA PRO A 398 25.31 1.53 10.03
C PRO A 398 25.24 1.62 8.49
N PRO A 399 24.87 2.78 7.92
CA PRO A 399 24.78 2.97 6.47
C PRO A 399 26.02 2.51 5.70
N GLU A 400 27.22 2.73 6.25
CA GLU A 400 28.48 2.29 5.66
C GLU A 400 28.62 0.77 5.62
N HIS A 401 28.24 0.07 6.69
CA HIS A 401 28.26 -1.39 6.75
C HIS A 401 27.20 -2.01 5.82
N ARG A 402 26.05 -1.34 5.65
CA ARG A 402 25.02 -1.75 4.68
C ARG A 402 25.51 -1.64 3.25
N ALA A 403 26.14 -0.51 2.92
CA ALA A 403 26.76 -0.31 1.63
C ALA A 403 27.88 -1.33 1.39
N MET A 404 28.75 -1.56 2.37
CA MET A 404 29.81 -2.57 2.27
C MET A 404 29.26 -3.98 1.97
N ALA A 405 28.21 -4.42 2.65
CA ALA A 405 27.64 -5.73 2.35
C ALA A 405 26.84 -5.77 1.04
N ASN A 406 26.20 -4.67 0.64
CA ASN A 406 25.60 -4.58 -0.68
C ASN A 406 26.67 -4.76 -1.77
N TRP A 407 27.85 -4.15 -1.59
CA TRP A 407 29.00 -4.37 -2.47
C TRP A 407 29.42 -5.86 -2.53
N TYR A 408 29.55 -6.53 -1.37
CA TYR A 408 29.84 -7.97 -1.35
C TYR A 408 28.77 -8.80 -2.06
N PHE A 409 27.49 -8.47 -1.86
CA PHE A 409 26.39 -9.16 -2.51
C PHE A 409 26.42 -9.00 -4.03
N LEU A 410 26.65 -7.77 -4.53
CA LEU A 410 26.81 -7.52 -5.97
C LEU A 410 28.03 -8.25 -6.55
N GLY A 411 29.12 -8.33 -5.79
CA GLY A 411 30.29 -9.15 -6.14
C GLY A 411 29.96 -10.65 -6.24
N LEU A 412 29.24 -11.21 -5.26
CA LEU A 412 28.78 -12.60 -5.31
C LEU A 412 27.83 -12.86 -6.48
N ARG A 413 26.94 -11.90 -6.78
CA ARG A 413 26.06 -11.97 -7.95
C ARG A 413 26.86 -11.99 -9.25
N LEU A 414 27.94 -11.22 -9.34
CA LEU A 414 28.83 -11.26 -10.51
C LEU A 414 29.43 -12.65 -10.71
N GLU A 415 29.92 -13.28 -9.64
CA GLU A 415 30.44 -14.66 -9.73
C GLU A 415 29.36 -15.64 -10.20
N GLY A 416 28.14 -15.55 -9.67
CA GLY A 416 27.02 -16.36 -10.15
C GLY A 416 26.66 -16.10 -11.62
N ILE A 417 26.75 -14.87 -12.10
CA ILE A 417 26.54 -14.54 -13.52
C ILE A 417 27.65 -15.13 -14.39
N ARG A 418 28.91 -15.17 -13.90
CA ARG A 418 30.02 -15.77 -14.63
C ARG A 418 29.85 -17.27 -14.85
N GLU A 419 29.14 -17.95 -13.95
CA GLU A 419 28.79 -19.37 -14.08
C GLU A 419 27.71 -19.63 -15.14
N LEU A 420 26.95 -18.61 -15.57
CA LEU A 420 25.98 -18.76 -16.65
C LEU A 420 26.68 -19.10 -17.97
N PRO A 421 26.04 -19.89 -18.85
CA PRO A 421 26.53 -20.13 -20.20
C PRO A 421 26.60 -18.83 -21.00
N ASP A 422 27.63 -18.70 -21.84
CA ASP A 422 27.80 -17.53 -22.69
C ASP A 422 26.61 -17.41 -23.66
N GLY A 423 25.87 -16.30 -23.57
CA GLY A 423 24.62 -16.15 -24.30
C GLY A 423 23.87 -14.84 -24.02
N PRO A 424 22.66 -14.68 -24.59
CA PRO A 424 21.80 -13.51 -24.37
C PRO A 424 21.48 -13.27 -22.88
N GLU A 425 21.27 -14.34 -22.13
CA GLU A 425 20.93 -14.27 -20.69
C GLU A 425 22.08 -13.71 -19.85
N LYS A 426 23.29 -14.26 -19.98
CA LYS A 426 24.50 -13.75 -19.32
C LYS A 426 24.77 -12.29 -19.66
N ARG A 427 24.60 -11.90 -20.93
CA ARG A 427 24.74 -10.50 -21.38
C ARG A 427 23.72 -9.57 -20.73
N SER A 428 22.47 -10.02 -20.62
CA SER A 428 21.39 -9.27 -19.96
C SER A 428 21.65 -9.10 -18.47
N GLU A 429 22.07 -10.17 -17.78
CA GLU A 429 22.38 -10.11 -16.36
C GLU A 429 23.61 -9.25 -16.06
N LEU A 430 24.68 -9.33 -16.87
CA LEU A 430 25.84 -8.43 -16.74
C LEU A 430 25.44 -6.97 -16.97
N ALA A 431 24.54 -6.68 -17.92
CA ALA A 431 24.02 -5.33 -18.12
C ALA A 431 23.28 -4.85 -16.86
N ARG A 432 22.31 -5.63 -16.35
CA ARG A 432 21.55 -5.30 -15.14
C ARG A 432 22.44 -5.10 -13.92
N LEU A 433 23.45 -5.94 -13.75
CA LEU A 433 24.39 -5.82 -12.64
C LEU A 433 25.27 -4.57 -12.79
N ALA A 434 25.78 -4.26 -13.98
CA ALA A 434 26.56 -3.05 -14.24
C ALA A 434 25.75 -1.77 -13.90
N GLU A 435 24.47 -1.75 -14.24
CA GLU A 435 23.56 -0.66 -13.93
C GLU A 435 23.26 -0.57 -12.43
N SER A 436 23.04 -1.71 -11.77
CA SER A 436 22.82 -1.79 -10.32
C SER A 436 24.04 -1.29 -9.53
N CYS A 437 25.25 -1.62 -10.00
CA CYS A 437 26.50 -1.14 -9.42
C CYS A 437 26.69 0.38 -9.62
N ARG A 438 26.41 0.94 -10.80
CA ARG A 438 26.44 2.41 -11.02
C ARG A 438 25.46 3.14 -10.12
N LEU A 439 24.26 2.58 -9.98
CA LEU A 439 23.23 3.13 -9.12
C LEU A 439 23.66 3.11 -7.64
N ALA A 440 24.21 1.99 -7.18
CA ALA A 440 24.77 1.88 -5.84
C ALA A 440 25.93 2.87 -5.61
N ALA A 441 26.83 3.05 -6.59
CA ALA A 441 27.90 4.04 -6.51
C ALA A 441 27.38 5.47 -6.29
N SER A 442 26.31 5.85 -6.99
CA SER A 442 25.74 7.21 -6.91
C SER A 442 25.02 7.51 -5.59
N THR A 443 24.67 6.48 -4.81
CA THR A 443 23.84 6.59 -3.61
C THR A 443 24.52 6.08 -2.35
N SER A 444 25.65 5.39 -2.48
CA SER A 444 26.36 4.77 -1.36
C SER A 444 27.16 5.80 -0.55
N PRO A 445 27.02 5.81 0.79
CA PRO A 445 27.90 6.59 1.66
C PRO A 445 29.30 5.96 1.81
N TRP A 446 29.50 4.72 1.34
CA TRP A 446 30.75 3.98 1.47
C TRP A 446 31.35 3.66 0.10
N GLN A 447 32.57 4.14 -0.12
CA GLN A 447 33.43 3.86 -1.29
C GLN A 447 32.66 3.77 -2.62
N PRO A 448 32.02 4.86 -3.08
CA PRO A 448 31.29 4.87 -4.35
C PRO A 448 32.16 4.44 -5.54
N GLU A 449 33.48 4.67 -5.48
CA GLU A 449 34.45 4.21 -6.47
C GLU A 449 34.48 2.68 -6.59
N SER A 450 34.36 1.95 -5.47
CA SER A 450 34.37 0.48 -5.45
C SER A 450 33.15 -0.13 -6.18
N PHE A 451 32.00 0.54 -6.12
CA PHE A 451 30.82 0.14 -6.90
C PHE A 451 30.95 0.49 -8.38
N ASN A 452 31.51 1.66 -8.70
CA ASN A 452 31.82 2.02 -10.09
C ASN A 452 32.80 1.03 -10.72
N CYS A 453 33.79 0.57 -9.96
CA CYS A 453 34.69 -0.50 -10.38
C CYS A 453 33.88 -1.74 -10.78
N LEU A 454 33.07 -2.32 -9.88
CA LEU A 454 32.23 -3.48 -10.19
C LEU A 454 31.36 -3.27 -11.44
N ALA A 455 30.82 -2.06 -11.62
CA ALA A 455 30.05 -1.73 -12.81
C ALA A 455 30.87 -1.84 -14.10
N TRP A 456 32.10 -1.29 -14.10
CA TRP A 456 33.01 -1.37 -15.24
C TRP A 456 33.43 -2.79 -15.56
N LEU A 457 33.69 -3.63 -14.55
CA LEU A 457 33.99 -5.05 -14.78
C LEU A 457 32.81 -5.78 -15.45
N CYS A 458 31.58 -5.58 -14.95
CA CYS A 458 30.39 -6.14 -15.57
C CYS A 458 30.21 -5.66 -17.02
N HIS A 459 30.50 -4.38 -17.27
CA HIS A 459 30.39 -3.79 -18.61
C HIS A 459 31.45 -4.34 -19.57
N GLY A 460 32.70 -4.46 -19.12
CA GLY A 460 33.79 -5.02 -19.90
C GLY A 460 33.56 -6.49 -20.24
N GLU A 461 33.08 -7.30 -19.30
CA GLU A 461 32.72 -8.70 -19.57
C GLU A 461 31.55 -8.81 -20.55
N ARG A 462 30.56 -7.93 -20.42
CA ARG A 462 29.45 -7.86 -21.39
C ARG A 462 29.95 -7.51 -22.78
N ILE A 463 30.83 -6.52 -22.91
CA ILE A 463 31.44 -6.12 -24.19
C ILE A 463 32.25 -7.27 -24.76
N LEU A 464 33.04 -7.96 -23.95
CA LEU A 464 33.81 -9.12 -24.38
C LEU A 464 32.89 -10.22 -24.96
N LEU A 465 31.79 -10.56 -24.29
CA LEU A 465 30.78 -11.50 -24.80
C LEU A 465 30.07 -11.01 -26.06
N LEU A 466 29.96 -9.69 -26.24
CA LEU A 466 29.43 -9.07 -27.46
C LEU A 466 30.47 -9.00 -28.58
N LEU A 467 31.76 -9.23 -28.32
CA LEU A 467 32.82 -9.23 -29.33
C LEU A 467 33.23 -10.66 -29.74
N GLN A 468 33.14 -11.64 -28.83
CA GLN A 468 33.58 -13.03 -29.06
C GLN A 468 32.85 -13.80 -30.19
N PRO A 469 31.51 -13.71 -30.36
CA PRO A 469 30.79 -14.50 -31.37
C PRO A 469 30.99 -14.11 -32.85
N PHE A 470 31.75 -13.07 -33.19
CA PHE A 470 31.51 -12.33 -34.44
C PHE A 470 32.59 -12.52 -35.51
N ASN A 471 32.65 -13.71 -36.11
CA ASN A 471 33.36 -13.92 -37.40
C ASN A 471 32.48 -13.63 -38.64
N ASP A 472 31.14 -13.52 -38.52
CA ASP A 472 30.21 -13.54 -39.68
C ASP A 472 29.03 -12.52 -39.64
N ILE A 473 29.26 -11.24 -39.29
CA ILE A 473 28.17 -10.21 -39.27
C ILE A 473 28.45 -9.00 -40.18
N SER A 474 27.38 -8.33 -40.61
CA SER A 474 27.37 -7.06 -41.35
C SER A 474 28.25 -5.97 -40.70
N MET A 475 28.91 -5.18 -41.56
CA MET A 475 29.87 -4.12 -41.20
C MET A 475 29.33 -3.11 -40.16
N GLU A 476 28.04 -2.78 -40.22
CA GLU A 476 27.43 -1.73 -39.36
C GLU A 476 27.36 -2.13 -37.88
N ASN A 477 27.17 -3.42 -37.59
CA ASN A 477 27.18 -3.93 -36.22
C ASN A 477 28.61 -4.04 -35.65
N ARG A 478 29.61 -4.32 -36.51
CA ARG A 478 31.03 -4.37 -36.11
C ARG A 478 31.53 -3.00 -35.65
N ALA A 479 31.30 -1.96 -36.45
CA ALA A 479 31.72 -0.59 -36.11
C ALA A 479 31.12 -0.10 -34.78
N THR A 480 29.85 -0.44 -34.51
CA THR A 480 29.18 -0.07 -33.25
C THR A 480 29.79 -0.78 -32.05
N LEU A 481 30.13 -2.07 -32.19
CA LEU A 481 30.73 -2.88 -31.14
C LEU A 481 32.19 -2.50 -30.86
N VAL A 482 32.97 -2.24 -31.91
CA VAL A 482 34.34 -1.70 -31.79
C VAL A 482 34.31 -0.36 -31.07
N ARG A 483 33.41 0.56 -31.46
CA ARG A 483 33.26 1.84 -30.77
C ARG A 483 32.96 1.65 -29.28
N ALA A 484 32.01 0.78 -28.93
CA ALA A 484 31.70 0.48 -27.54
C ALA A 484 32.91 -0.12 -26.77
N GLY A 485 33.70 -0.99 -27.42
CA GLY A 485 34.94 -1.53 -26.85
C GLY A 485 36.01 -0.47 -26.62
N ARG A 486 36.19 0.46 -27.56
CA ARG A 486 37.12 1.60 -27.43
C ARG A 486 36.67 2.59 -26.36
N GLU A 487 35.37 2.89 -26.28
CA GLU A 487 34.77 3.71 -25.22
C GLU A 487 35.00 3.08 -23.84
N PHE A 488 34.86 1.76 -23.71
CA PHE A 488 35.19 1.04 -22.49
C PHE A 488 36.68 1.16 -22.12
N ILE A 489 37.60 0.96 -23.07
CA ILE A 489 39.05 1.10 -22.81
C ILE A 489 39.40 2.50 -22.33
N ALA A 490 38.87 3.53 -23.01
CA ALA A 490 39.09 4.93 -22.65
C ALA A 490 38.54 5.23 -21.24
N ALA A 491 37.32 4.79 -20.95
CA ALA A 491 36.72 4.97 -19.63
C ALA A 491 37.46 4.21 -18.52
N LEU A 492 38.11 3.09 -18.85
CA LEU A 492 38.96 2.35 -17.91
C LEU A 492 40.26 3.10 -17.59
N ASP A 493 40.87 3.70 -18.60
CA ASP A 493 42.11 4.46 -18.45
C ASP A 493 41.88 5.74 -17.59
N ASP A 494 40.66 6.29 -17.65
CA ASP A 494 40.20 7.43 -16.84
C ASP A 494 39.60 7.05 -15.47
N ALA A 495 39.35 5.75 -15.22
CA ALA A 495 38.72 5.32 -13.97
C ALA A 495 39.64 5.52 -12.75
N PRO A 496 39.08 5.94 -11.59
CA PRO A 496 39.86 6.13 -10.38
C PRO A 496 40.52 4.81 -9.96
N ARG A 497 41.85 4.84 -9.75
CA ARG A 497 42.67 3.67 -9.34
C ARG A 497 42.48 3.30 -7.86
N THR A 498 41.35 3.63 -7.27
CA THR A 498 41.05 3.31 -5.88
C THR A 498 41.02 1.80 -5.78
N PRO A 499 41.93 1.18 -4.99
CA PRO A 499 41.96 -0.27 -4.90
C PRO A 499 40.65 -0.76 -4.28
N PRO A 500 40.03 -1.82 -4.84
CA PRO A 500 38.86 -2.41 -4.19
C PRO A 500 39.26 -2.95 -2.80
N PRO A 501 38.27 -3.31 -1.96
CA PRO A 501 38.51 -4.00 -0.70
C PRO A 501 39.51 -5.17 -0.86
N ALA A 502 40.29 -5.43 0.19
CA ALA A 502 41.46 -6.33 0.20
C ALA A 502 41.20 -7.78 -0.29
N ASP A 503 39.94 -8.12 -0.51
CA ASP A 503 39.45 -9.45 -0.86
C ASP A 503 39.46 -9.66 -2.39
N MET A 504 39.48 -8.58 -3.19
CA MET A 504 39.67 -8.63 -4.65
C MET A 504 41.15 -8.51 -5.03
N ARG A 505 42.00 -9.40 -4.50
CA ARG A 505 43.47 -9.35 -4.69
C ARG A 505 43.91 -9.36 -6.16
N ASN A 506 43.08 -9.87 -7.07
CA ASN A 506 43.39 -10.02 -8.48
C ASN A 506 42.63 -9.01 -9.38
N TRP A 507 42.08 -7.93 -8.80
CA TRP A 507 41.31 -6.94 -9.56
C TRP A 507 42.11 -6.27 -10.68
N ASN A 508 43.27 -5.69 -10.32
CA ASN A 508 44.11 -4.99 -11.28
C ASN A 508 44.57 -5.93 -12.40
N GLU A 509 44.83 -7.18 -12.07
CA GLU A 509 45.19 -8.22 -13.04
C GLU A 509 44.02 -8.56 -13.96
N HIS A 510 42.82 -8.78 -13.41
CA HIS A 510 41.62 -9.06 -14.20
C HIS A 510 41.22 -7.90 -15.11
N MET A 511 41.23 -6.67 -14.61
CA MET A 511 40.90 -5.49 -15.40
C MET A 511 41.93 -5.23 -16.49
N SER A 512 43.22 -5.42 -16.18
CA SER A 512 44.29 -5.33 -17.19
C SER A 512 44.10 -6.38 -18.28
N LYS A 513 43.82 -7.63 -17.88
CA LYS A 513 43.56 -8.74 -18.82
C LYS A 513 42.31 -8.49 -19.66
N LEU A 514 41.22 -8.01 -19.06
CA LEU A 514 39.97 -7.71 -19.76
C LEU A 514 40.17 -6.55 -20.75
N ARG A 515 40.90 -5.50 -20.34
CA ARG A 515 41.31 -4.39 -21.21
C ARG A 515 42.11 -4.89 -22.41
N GLU A 516 43.12 -5.73 -22.18
CA GLU A 516 43.95 -6.33 -23.24
C GLU A 516 43.11 -7.19 -24.19
N GLN A 517 42.20 -8.03 -23.66
CA GLN A 517 41.33 -8.88 -24.47
C GLN A 517 40.35 -8.08 -25.33
N VAL A 518 39.74 -7.03 -24.76
CA VAL A 518 38.85 -6.15 -25.52
C VAL A 518 39.63 -5.36 -26.57
N ALA A 519 40.83 -4.88 -26.26
CA ALA A 519 41.71 -4.18 -27.20
C ALA A 519 42.10 -5.08 -28.38
N ASP A 520 42.59 -6.29 -28.11
CA ASP A 520 42.98 -7.27 -29.15
C ASP A 520 41.79 -7.63 -30.06
N LEU A 521 40.59 -7.82 -29.49
CA LEU A 521 39.39 -8.08 -30.31
C LEU A 521 38.97 -6.87 -31.14
N CYS A 522 39.06 -5.65 -30.61
CA CYS A 522 38.79 -4.44 -31.39
C CYS A 522 39.79 -4.29 -32.54
N ASP A 523 41.09 -4.47 -32.26
CA ASP A 523 42.15 -4.38 -33.27
C ASP A 523 41.95 -5.41 -34.40
N ARG A 524 41.57 -6.65 -34.06
CA ARG A 524 41.26 -7.70 -35.05
C ARG A 524 40.05 -7.37 -35.91
N LEU A 525 38.96 -6.89 -35.31
CA LEU A 525 37.75 -6.51 -36.04
C LEU A 525 37.99 -5.31 -36.95
N GLU A 526 38.77 -4.32 -36.51
CA GLU A 526 39.17 -3.17 -37.33
C GLU A 526 40.07 -3.59 -38.49
N ALA A 527 40.98 -4.54 -38.28
CA ALA A 527 41.83 -5.09 -39.36
C ALA A 527 40.99 -5.85 -40.41
N MET A 528 39.98 -6.61 -39.98
CA MET A 528 39.03 -7.28 -40.89
C MET A 528 38.15 -6.33 -41.69
N ASP A 529 37.98 -5.08 -41.27
CA ASP A 529 37.24 -4.05 -42.02
C ASP A 529 38.14 -3.29 -43.02
N GLN A 530 39.46 -3.45 -42.92
CA GLN A 530 40.45 -2.87 -43.84
C GLN A 530 40.84 -3.81 -44.99
N GLU A 531 40.64 -5.13 -44.81
CA GLU A 531 40.74 -6.18 -45.84
C GLU A 531 39.45 -6.30 -46.67
#